data_AF-A0A3B1AAC4-F1
#
_entry.id   AF-A0A3B1AAC4-F1
#
_cell.length_a   1.000
_cell.length_b   1.000
_cell.length_c   1.000
_cell.angle_alpha   90.00
_cell.angle_beta   90.00
_cell.angle_gamma   90.00
#
_symmetry.space_group_name_H-M   'P 1'
#
loop_
_entity.id
_entity.type
_entity.pdbx_description
1 polymer ?
#
loop_
_entity_poly.entity_id
_entity_poly.type
_entity_poly.pdbx_seq_one_letter_code
_entity_poly.pdbx_strand_id
1 'polypeptide(L)'
;SMRHKKIIIRAVVLLTMLVLTVVFTPAYSQGKNAYNAGLLASESGDYVAAVTAWQPLASQGDAAAQFNLALMYHRGLGVAPDEQKAVQWYQKSASNGYAKAQEFLAAAYREGWFGLEKNSQKAKYWSQQLENSGL
;
A
#
# COMPACT_ATOMS: atom_id res chain seq x y z
N SER A 1 46.27 -22.09 -28.34
CA SER A 1 44.84 -22.17 -28.72
C SER A 1 44.04 -21.04 -28.04
N MET A 2 43.93 -19.88 -28.70
CA MET A 2 43.29 -18.65 -28.18
C MET A 2 42.01 -18.25 -28.95
N ARG A 3 41.79 -18.85 -30.13
CA ARG A 3 40.62 -18.57 -30.97
C ARG A 3 39.35 -19.25 -30.44
N HIS A 4 39.46 -20.49 -29.95
CA HIS A 4 38.33 -21.24 -29.37
C HIS A 4 37.81 -20.64 -28.05
N LYS A 5 38.70 -20.16 -27.18
CA LYS A 5 38.31 -19.55 -25.89
C LYS A 5 37.49 -18.26 -26.06
N LYS A 6 37.77 -17.46 -27.11
CA LYS A 6 37.04 -16.22 -27.40
C LYS A 6 35.62 -16.46 -27.90
N ILE A 7 35.38 -17.58 -28.61
CA ILE A 7 34.05 -17.95 -29.12
C ILE A 7 33.15 -18.40 -27.96
N ILE A 8 33.69 -19.22 -27.04
CA ILE A 8 32.94 -19.73 -25.88
C ILE A 8 32.55 -18.58 -24.93
N ILE A 9 33.46 -17.65 -24.64
CA ILE A 9 33.15 -16.50 -23.78
C ILE A 9 32.09 -15.59 -24.41
N ARG A 10 32.13 -15.37 -25.74
CA ARG A 10 31.10 -14.59 -26.44
C ARG A 10 29.73 -15.27 -26.42
N ALA A 11 29.69 -16.60 -26.52
CA ALA A 11 28.44 -17.37 -26.43
C ALA A 11 27.82 -17.36 -25.03
N VAL A 12 28.64 -17.43 -23.97
CA VAL A 12 28.15 -17.37 -22.57
C VAL A 12 27.63 -15.96 -22.22
N VAL A 13 28.32 -14.90 -22.66
CA VAL A 13 27.88 -13.51 -22.40
C VAL A 13 26.57 -13.18 -23.12
N LEU A 14 26.40 -13.62 -24.38
CA LEU A 14 25.14 -13.45 -25.12
C LEU A 14 23.99 -14.26 -24.50
N LEU A 15 24.26 -15.45 -23.97
CA LEU A 15 23.26 -16.26 -23.28
C LEU A 15 22.82 -15.63 -21.95
N THR A 16 23.74 -15.03 -21.19
CA THR A 16 23.39 -14.28 -19.96
C THR A 16 22.61 -13.00 -20.25
N MET A 17 22.85 -12.33 -21.37
CA MET A 17 22.09 -11.13 -21.77
C MET A 17 20.67 -11.45 -22.24
N LEU A 18 20.39 -12.69 -22.66
CA LEU A 18 19.03 -13.11 -23.03
C LEU A 18 18.12 -13.37 -21.81
N VAL A 19 18.69 -13.70 -20.64
CA VAL A 19 17.91 -13.90 -19.40
C VAL A 19 17.51 -12.56 -18.77
N LEU A 20 18.16 -11.45 -19.14
CA LEU A 20 17.93 -10.13 -18.54
C LEU A 20 16.76 -9.34 -19.17
N THR A 21 16.18 -9.78 -20.29
CA THR A 21 15.18 -8.96 -21.02
C THR A 21 13.72 -9.41 -20.87
N VAL A 22 13.41 -10.49 -20.12
CA VAL A 22 12.01 -10.97 -20.00
C VAL A 22 11.30 -10.52 -18.71
N VAL A 23 11.99 -9.84 -17.79
CA VAL A 23 11.34 -9.30 -16.57
C VAL A 23 11.38 -7.78 -16.57
N PHE A 24 10.80 -7.17 -17.60
CA PHE A 24 10.39 -5.77 -17.54
C PHE A 24 8.92 -5.66 -17.99
N THR A 25 8.05 -6.32 -17.24
CA THR A 25 6.69 -5.78 -17.12
C THR A 25 6.80 -4.55 -16.22
N PRO A 26 6.33 -3.36 -16.63
CA PRO A 26 6.38 -2.20 -15.77
C PRO A 26 5.54 -2.53 -14.53
N ALA A 27 6.14 -2.45 -13.35
CA ALA A 27 5.53 -2.72 -12.04
C ALA A 27 4.15 -2.03 -11.84
N TYR A 28 3.86 -1.01 -12.64
CA TYR A 28 2.60 -0.30 -12.73
C TYR A 28 1.37 -1.20 -13.02
N SER A 29 1.46 -2.19 -13.91
CA SER A 29 0.30 -3.03 -14.24
C SER A 29 0.03 -4.11 -13.18
N GLN A 30 1.06 -4.60 -12.50
CA GLN A 30 0.91 -5.59 -11.44
C GLN A 30 0.29 -4.99 -10.16
N GLY A 31 0.65 -3.75 -9.81
CA GLY A 31 0.12 -3.08 -8.62
C GLY A 31 -1.40 -2.87 -8.66
N LYS A 32 -1.93 -2.39 -9.79
CA LYS A 32 -3.40 -2.23 -9.97
C LYS A 32 -4.14 -3.57 -9.95
N ASN A 33 -3.55 -4.60 -10.56
CA ASN A 33 -4.13 -5.94 -10.55
C ASN A 33 -4.18 -6.53 -9.14
N ALA A 34 -3.11 -6.35 -8.34
CA ALA A 34 -3.06 -6.78 -6.95
C ALA A 34 -4.05 -6.01 -6.05
N TYR A 35 -4.17 -4.70 -6.23
CA TYR A 35 -5.13 -3.90 -5.47
C TYR A 35 -6.58 -4.33 -5.73
N ASN A 36 -6.92 -4.53 -7.00
CA ASN A 36 -8.24 -4.99 -7.42
C ASN A 36 -8.54 -6.41 -6.94
N ALA A 37 -7.54 -7.30 -6.89
CA ALA A 37 -7.70 -8.63 -6.30
C ALA A 37 -8.11 -8.53 -4.82
N GLY A 38 -7.51 -7.59 -4.07
CA GLY A 38 -7.91 -7.33 -2.68
C GLY A 38 -9.34 -6.80 -2.55
N LEU A 39 -9.78 -5.92 -3.48
CA LEU A 39 -11.16 -5.44 -3.51
C LEU A 39 -12.15 -6.59 -3.77
N LEU A 40 -11.90 -7.39 -4.81
CA LEU A 40 -12.74 -8.54 -5.15
C LEU A 40 -12.83 -9.55 -4.01
N ALA A 41 -11.71 -9.82 -3.33
CA ALA A 41 -11.69 -10.68 -2.15
C ALA A 41 -12.51 -10.09 -0.99
N SER A 42 -12.42 -8.78 -0.76
CA SER A 42 -13.24 -8.11 0.25
C SER A 42 -14.73 -8.13 -0.09
N GLU A 43 -15.09 -8.01 -1.37
CA GLU A 43 -16.47 -8.09 -1.86
C GLU A 43 -17.05 -9.50 -1.75
N SER A 44 -16.24 -10.54 -1.96
CA SER A 44 -16.63 -11.93 -1.78
C SER A 44 -16.64 -12.39 -0.32
N GLY A 45 -16.15 -11.57 0.62
CA GLY A 45 -16.03 -11.89 2.04
C GLY A 45 -14.77 -12.67 2.42
N ASP A 46 -13.86 -12.93 1.47
CA ASP A 46 -12.54 -13.49 1.75
C ASP A 46 -11.58 -12.40 2.24
N TYR A 47 -11.78 -11.97 3.48
CA TYR A 47 -10.99 -10.89 4.08
C TYR A 47 -9.53 -11.28 4.31
N VAL A 48 -9.21 -12.57 4.46
CA VAL A 48 -7.82 -13.04 4.58
C VAL A 48 -7.09 -12.83 3.26
N ALA A 49 -7.70 -13.18 2.13
CA ALA A 49 -7.14 -12.88 0.81
C ALA A 49 -7.05 -11.37 0.56
N ALA A 50 -8.04 -10.59 1.00
CA ALA A 50 -8.01 -9.12 0.88
C ALA A 50 -6.81 -8.51 1.60
N VAL A 51 -6.60 -8.88 2.86
CA VAL A 51 -5.44 -8.45 3.65
C VAL A 51 -4.14 -8.88 2.98
N THR A 52 -4.06 -10.14 2.53
CA THR A 52 -2.87 -10.68 1.88
C THR A 52 -2.50 -9.90 0.62
N ALA A 53 -3.49 -9.49 -0.18
CA ALA A 53 -3.29 -8.70 -1.38
C ALA A 53 -2.85 -7.26 -1.08
N TRP A 54 -3.44 -6.60 -0.07
CA TRP A 54 -3.11 -5.22 0.25
C TRP A 54 -1.85 -5.04 1.10
N GLN A 55 -1.43 -6.02 1.89
CA GLN A 55 -0.25 -5.95 2.76
C GLN A 55 1.04 -5.52 2.04
N PRO A 56 1.42 -6.11 0.89
CA PRO A 56 2.61 -5.66 0.17
C PRO A 56 2.46 -4.26 -0.42
N LEU A 57 1.28 -3.90 -0.95
CA LEU A 57 1.01 -2.59 -1.53
C LEU A 57 1.09 -1.48 -0.48
N ALA A 58 0.47 -1.72 0.68
CA ALA A 58 0.51 -0.81 1.81
C ALA A 58 1.94 -0.60 2.33
N SER A 59 2.76 -1.65 2.30
CA SER A 59 4.18 -1.60 2.66
C SER A 59 5.01 -0.80 1.65
N GLN A 60 4.57 -0.73 0.39
CA GLN A 60 5.17 0.08 -0.68
C GLN A 60 4.64 1.53 -0.72
N GLY A 61 3.72 1.89 0.18
CA GLY A 61 3.21 3.26 0.26
C GLY A 61 1.91 3.51 -0.50
N ASP A 62 1.23 2.48 -1.02
CA ASP A 62 -0.08 2.67 -1.65
C ASP A 62 -1.10 3.16 -0.59
N ALA A 63 -1.53 4.41 -0.74
CA ALA A 63 -2.35 5.09 0.26
C ALA A 63 -3.74 4.46 0.42
N ALA A 64 -4.32 3.93 -0.66
CA ALA A 64 -5.61 3.25 -0.61
C ALA A 64 -5.51 1.88 0.05
N ALA A 65 -4.45 1.12 -0.25
CA ALA A 65 -4.18 -0.16 0.41
C ALA A 65 -3.93 0.03 1.92
N GLN A 66 -3.21 1.08 2.32
CA GLN A 66 -3.02 1.45 3.72
C GLN A 66 -4.35 1.75 4.42
N PHE A 67 -5.24 2.51 3.77
CA PHE A 67 -6.57 2.80 4.30
C PHE A 67 -7.40 1.52 4.48
N ASN A 68 -7.38 0.62 3.48
CA ASN A 68 -8.12 -0.63 3.56
C ASN A 68 -7.56 -1.55 4.66
N LEU A 69 -6.24 -1.62 4.83
CA LEU A 69 -5.62 -2.34 5.95
C LEU A 69 -6.01 -1.76 7.32
N ALA A 70 -6.10 -0.44 7.43
CA ALA A 70 -6.60 0.20 8.65
C ALA A 70 -8.03 -0.27 8.99
N LEU A 71 -8.92 -0.35 7.98
CA LEU A 71 -10.28 -0.88 8.16
C LEU A 71 -10.30 -2.36 8.55
N MET A 72 -9.40 -3.18 8.00
CA MET A 72 -9.29 -4.60 8.32
C MET A 72 -8.89 -4.81 9.79
N TYR A 73 -7.89 -4.07 10.28
CA TYR A 73 -7.51 -4.08 11.70
C TYR A 73 -8.57 -3.48 12.61
N HIS A 74 -9.29 -2.45 12.17
CA HIS A 74 -10.38 -1.86 12.96
C HIS A 74 -11.49 -2.89 13.22
N ARG A 75 -11.92 -3.58 12.16
CA ARG A 75 -13.11 -4.44 12.18
C ARG A 75 -12.78 -5.90 12.50
N GLY A 76 -11.50 -6.26 12.62
CA GLY A 76 -11.07 -7.64 12.80
C GLY A 76 -11.40 -8.53 11.59
N LEU A 77 -11.30 -7.99 10.38
CA LEU A 77 -11.65 -8.69 9.15
C LEU A 77 -10.38 -9.28 8.53
N GLY A 78 -10.28 -10.61 8.48
CA GLY A 78 -9.12 -11.31 7.94
C GLY A 78 -7.84 -11.20 8.78
N VAL A 79 -7.85 -10.38 9.83
CA VAL A 79 -6.81 -10.20 10.84
C VAL A 79 -7.44 -10.01 12.21
N ALA A 80 -6.68 -10.29 13.27
CA ALA A 80 -7.12 -9.94 14.62
C ALA A 80 -7.31 -8.42 14.73
N PRO A 81 -8.38 -7.96 15.40
CA PRO A 81 -8.62 -6.53 15.58
C PRO A 81 -7.51 -5.89 16.40
N ASP A 82 -7.05 -4.72 15.95
CA ASP A 82 -5.99 -3.95 16.60
C ASP A 82 -6.18 -2.46 16.27
N GLU A 83 -6.81 -1.74 17.21
CA GLU A 83 -7.13 -0.32 17.03
C GLU A 83 -5.87 0.55 16.89
N GLN A 84 -4.81 0.25 17.64
CA GLN A 84 -3.56 1.02 17.57
C GLN A 84 -2.90 0.84 16.20
N LYS A 85 -2.88 -0.38 15.67
CA LYS A 85 -2.35 -0.67 14.34
C LYS A 85 -3.23 -0.07 13.24
N ALA A 86 -4.55 -0.04 13.42
CA ALA A 86 -5.45 0.66 12.52
C ALA A 86 -5.14 2.17 12.46
N VAL A 87 -4.96 2.83 13.61
CA VAL A 87 -4.54 4.24 13.69
C VAL A 87 -3.22 4.47 12.94
N GLN A 88 -2.23 3.61 13.13
CA GLN A 88 -0.94 3.74 12.44
C GLN A 88 -1.10 3.66 10.92
N TRP A 89 -1.95 2.76 10.42
CA TRP A 89 -2.22 2.65 8.98
C TRP A 89 -3.03 3.84 8.44
N TYR A 90 -4.01 4.35 9.18
CA TYR A 90 -4.72 5.58 8.82
C TYR A 90 -3.75 6.77 8.72
N GLN A 91 -2.84 6.91 9.67
CA GLN A 91 -1.81 7.97 9.65
C GLN A 91 -0.91 7.86 8.42
N LYS A 92 -0.42 6.67 8.09
CA LYS A 92 0.38 6.44 6.86
C LYS A 92 -0.40 6.80 5.60
N SER A 93 -1.64 6.33 5.50
CA SER A 93 -2.53 6.60 4.37
C SER A 93 -2.78 8.10 4.19
N ALA A 94 -3.04 8.82 5.28
CA ALA A 94 -3.26 10.26 5.27
C ALA A 94 -2.00 11.06 4.91
N SER A 95 -0.83 10.64 5.43
CA SER A 95 0.47 11.21 5.05
C SER A 95 0.80 11.00 3.57
N ASN A 96 0.28 9.93 2.97
CA ASN A 96 0.38 9.66 1.54
C ASN A 96 -0.74 10.32 0.71
N GLY A 97 -1.49 11.26 1.29
CA GLY A 97 -2.46 12.08 0.55
C GLY A 97 -3.83 11.42 0.35
N TYR A 98 -4.16 10.32 1.03
CA TYR A 98 -5.48 9.72 0.88
C TYR A 98 -6.55 10.54 1.61
N ALA A 99 -7.39 11.21 0.83
CA ALA A 99 -8.42 12.13 1.32
C ALA A 99 -9.31 11.52 2.43
N LYS A 100 -9.79 10.28 2.25
CA LYS A 100 -10.63 9.60 3.25
C LYS A 100 -9.89 9.36 4.57
N ALA A 101 -8.58 9.13 4.52
CA ALA A 101 -7.78 8.96 5.73
C ALA A 101 -7.54 10.29 6.44
N GLN A 102 -7.31 11.37 5.69
CA GLN A 102 -7.16 12.72 6.24
C GLN A 102 -8.46 13.20 6.90
N GLU A 103 -9.60 12.99 6.24
CA GLU A 103 -10.93 13.27 6.78
C GLU A 103 -11.19 12.48 8.08
N PHE A 104 -10.89 11.18 8.06
CA PHE A 104 -11.00 10.31 9.24
C PHE A 104 -10.17 10.85 10.41
N LEU A 105 -8.88 11.16 10.21
CA LEU A 105 -8.01 11.66 11.28
C LEU A 105 -8.43 13.05 11.78
N ALA A 106 -8.89 13.92 10.88
CA ALA A 106 -9.40 15.23 11.26
C ALA A 106 -10.62 15.10 12.19
N ALA A 107 -11.55 14.19 11.89
CA ALA A 107 -12.69 13.89 12.75
C ALA A 107 -12.29 13.18 14.05
N ALA A 108 -11.38 12.20 13.96
CA ALA A 108 -10.88 11.44 15.11
C ALA A 108 -10.21 12.33 16.16
N TYR A 109 -9.32 13.22 15.74
CA TYR A 109 -8.71 14.18 16.65
C TYR A 109 -9.66 15.29 17.11
N ARG A 110 -10.71 15.63 16.36
CA ARG A 110 -11.66 16.67 16.78
C ARG A 110 -12.52 16.21 17.96
N GLU A 111 -13.01 14.98 17.89
CA GLU A 111 -13.92 14.43 18.90
C GLU A 111 -13.20 13.56 19.94
N GLY A 112 -12.00 13.08 19.64
CA GLY A 112 -11.23 12.20 20.53
C GLY A 112 -11.80 10.78 20.58
N TRP A 113 -11.85 10.10 19.44
CA TRP A 113 -12.32 8.72 19.32
C TRP A 113 -11.31 7.84 18.58
N PHE A 114 -11.54 6.52 18.55
CA PHE A 114 -10.68 5.56 17.86
C PHE A 114 -9.25 5.50 18.42
N GLY A 115 -9.13 5.47 19.75
CA GLY A 115 -7.82 5.44 20.41
C GLY A 115 -7.00 6.73 20.25
N LEU A 116 -7.59 7.79 19.71
CA LEU A 116 -6.98 9.11 19.59
C LEU A 116 -7.59 10.07 20.61
N GLU A 117 -6.74 10.76 21.35
CA GLU A 117 -7.18 11.85 22.23
C GLU A 117 -7.58 13.07 21.41
N LYS A 118 -8.54 13.83 21.95
CA LYS A 118 -8.97 15.10 21.35
C LYS A 118 -7.78 16.06 21.23
N ASN A 119 -7.50 16.53 20.01
CA ASN A 119 -6.42 17.44 19.69
C ASN A 119 -6.81 18.38 18.54
N SER A 120 -7.14 19.62 18.88
CA SER A 120 -7.61 20.62 17.91
C SER A 120 -6.53 21.02 16.89
N GLN A 121 -5.25 20.99 17.27
CA GLN A 121 -4.14 21.32 16.36
C GLN A 121 -3.96 20.23 15.31
N LYS A 122 -3.97 18.95 15.72
CA LYS A 122 -3.89 17.82 14.79
C LYS A 122 -5.11 17.72 13.89
N ALA A 123 -6.31 18.01 14.41
CA ALA A 123 -7.52 18.07 13.61
C ALA A 123 -7.41 19.11 12.48
N LYS A 124 -6.97 20.35 12.83
CA LYS A 124 -6.73 21.42 11.85
C LYS A 124 -5.65 21.05 10.84
N TYR A 125 -4.56 20.42 11.29
CA TYR A 125 -3.49 19.95 10.43
C TYR A 125 -4.03 19.03 9.32
N TRP A 126 -4.76 17.98 9.67
CA TRP A 126 -5.30 17.04 8.69
C TRP A 126 -6.37 17.66 7.78
N SER A 127 -7.20 18.56 8.29
CA SER A 127 -8.14 19.32 7.45
C SER A 127 -7.41 20.17 6.40
N GLN A 128 -6.31 20.84 6.79
CA GLN A 128 -5.53 21.63 5.84
C GLN A 128 -4.86 20.75 4.77
N GLN A 129 -4.37 19.57 5.14
CA GLN A 129 -3.79 18.62 4.17
C GLN A 129 -4.84 18.17 3.14
N LEU A 130 -6.08 17.95 3.57
CA LEU A 130 -7.19 17.59 2.68
C LEU A 130 -7.52 18.69 1.67
N GLU A 131 -7.63 19.93 2.14
CA GLU A 131 -7.89 21.10 1.28
C GLU A 131 -6.79 21.29 0.23
N ASN A 132 -5.53 21.14 0.64
CA ASN A 132 -4.37 21.28 -0.25
C ASN A 132 -4.26 20.13 -1.27
N SER A 133 -4.87 18.98 -1.00
CA SER A 133 -4.87 17.83 -1.90
C SER A 133 -5.97 17.91 -2.98
N GLY A 134 -6.93 18.82 -2.83
CA GLY A 134 -8.06 19.03 -3.75
C GLY A 134 -7.91 20.22 -4.71
N LEU A 135 -6.79 20.95 -4.63
CA LEU A 135 -6.40 22.04 -5.53
C LEU A 135 -5.26 21.59 -6.45
#